data_AF-A0A2J7QH77-F1
#
_entry.id   AF-A0A2J7QH77-F1
#
_cell.length_a   1.000
_cell.length_b   1.000
_cell.length_c   1.000
_cell.angle_alpha   90.00
_cell.angle_beta   90.00
_cell.angle_gamma   90.00
#
_symmetry.space_group_name_H-M   'P 1'
#
loop_
_entity.id
_entity.type
_entity.pdbx_description
1 polymer ?
#
loop_
_entity_poly.entity_id
_entity_poly.type
_entity_poly.pdbx_seq_one_letter_code
_entity_poly.pdbx_strand_id
1 'polypeptide(L)'
;LDSLLLDSTSFLYGTNPALSAVPVYAVVSTCPNKSALFHVTYWMFYPYSQGKPLCMVDTGLFGTWPVPAFNAQCLGKVREYGSHIGDWEHMSLEFRGHGSLPSAMYVSTHDAGAFYWYNAAIGAFEYDRQEVRKGVLQRPVFPPRANVTSVGQHPILFAARGSHGLWTAPGRHKYVKVAGLHDDTGYGELWPTWKHVQVIHDSAMLPAWLQFRGRWGNPKSKCHPVARLALSICQYSDGPTGIPMKENHFKC
;
A
#
# COMPACT_ATOMS: atom_id res chain seq x y z
N LEU A 1 -16.31 -14.67 -8.83
CA LEU A 1 -14.88 -14.45 -8.52
C LEU A 1 -14.03 -15.25 -9.50
N ASP A 2 -14.30 -16.54 -9.66
CA ASP A 2 -13.58 -17.41 -10.61
C ASP A 2 -13.58 -16.89 -12.06
N SER A 3 -14.61 -16.17 -12.47
CA SER A 3 -14.64 -15.48 -13.76
C SER A 3 -13.45 -14.52 -13.97
N LEU A 4 -12.92 -13.90 -12.91
CA LEU A 4 -11.74 -13.04 -12.98
C LEU A 4 -10.46 -13.85 -13.27
N LEU A 5 -10.40 -15.11 -12.83
CA LEU A 5 -9.27 -16.01 -13.12
C LEU A 5 -9.34 -16.58 -14.53
N LEU A 6 -10.52 -16.61 -15.14
CA LEU A 6 -10.70 -17.09 -16.51
C LEU A 6 -10.55 -15.95 -17.52
N ASP A 7 -10.76 -14.70 -17.09
CA ASP A 7 -10.60 -13.51 -17.89
C ASP A 7 -9.18 -12.94 -17.75
N SER A 8 -8.34 -13.18 -18.76
CA SER A 8 -6.96 -12.66 -18.82
C SER A 8 -6.87 -11.15 -18.94
N THR A 9 -7.98 -10.46 -19.23
CA THR A 9 -8.06 -8.99 -19.24
C THR A 9 -8.43 -8.41 -17.88
N SER A 10 -8.74 -9.28 -16.89
CA SER A 10 -9.07 -8.83 -15.54
C SER A 10 -7.86 -8.21 -14.84
N PHE A 11 -8.15 -7.39 -13.82
CA PHE A 11 -7.11 -6.71 -13.04
C PHE A 11 -6.15 -7.67 -12.32
N LEU A 12 -6.52 -8.95 -12.16
CA LEU A 12 -5.68 -9.96 -11.51
C LEU A 12 -4.38 -10.22 -12.27
N TYR A 13 -4.39 -10.06 -13.59
CA TYR A 13 -3.21 -10.26 -14.44
C TYR A 13 -2.32 -9.03 -14.53
N GLY A 14 -2.86 -7.87 -14.15
CA GLY A 14 -2.18 -6.58 -14.19
C GLY A 14 -1.83 -6.13 -15.60
N THR A 15 -1.46 -4.87 -15.69
CA THR A 15 -1.00 -4.24 -16.94
C THR A 15 0.13 -3.29 -16.62
N ASN A 16 0.98 -3.00 -17.61
CA ASN A 16 2.10 -2.08 -17.42
C ASN A 16 1.60 -0.63 -17.63
N PRO A 17 1.76 0.28 -16.65
CA PRO A 17 1.38 1.69 -16.80
C PRO A 17 2.14 2.42 -17.91
N ALA A 18 3.31 1.94 -18.34
CA ALA A 18 4.03 2.47 -19.49
C ALA A 18 3.32 2.21 -20.82
N LEU A 19 2.54 1.11 -20.90
CA LEU A 19 1.98 0.59 -22.16
C LEU A 19 0.47 0.80 -22.26
N SER A 20 -0.21 0.99 -21.12
CA SER A 20 -1.67 1.04 -21.07
C SER A 20 -2.17 1.81 -19.85
N ALA A 21 -3.39 2.33 -19.93
CA ALA A 21 -4.04 2.96 -18.78
C ALA A 21 -4.52 1.89 -17.79
N VAL A 22 -3.76 1.67 -16.73
CA VAL A 22 -4.07 0.70 -15.66
C VAL A 22 -5.20 1.25 -14.77
N PRO A 23 -6.25 0.45 -14.48
CA PRO A 23 -7.39 0.91 -13.69
C PRO A 23 -7.03 1.21 -12.22
N VAL A 24 -7.66 2.25 -11.68
CA VAL A 24 -7.74 2.52 -10.23
C VAL A 24 -9.21 2.59 -9.82
N TYR A 25 -9.57 1.99 -8.71
CA TYR A 25 -10.97 1.89 -8.27
C TYR A 25 -11.25 2.92 -7.17
N ALA A 26 -12.07 3.92 -7.47
CA ALA A 26 -12.43 4.98 -6.55
C ALA A 26 -13.76 4.66 -5.88
N VAL A 27 -13.72 4.27 -4.60
CA VAL A 27 -14.91 4.03 -3.79
C VAL A 27 -15.32 5.33 -3.11
N VAL A 28 -16.51 5.82 -3.43
CA VAL A 28 -17.06 7.08 -2.90
C VAL A 28 -17.98 6.79 -1.72
N SER A 29 -17.62 7.31 -0.56
CA SER A 29 -18.38 7.18 0.69
C SER A 29 -18.89 8.55 1.14
N THR A 30 -20.21 8.74 0.99
CA THR A 30 -20.90 9.98 1.37
C THR A 30 -21.31 9.94 2.83
N CYS A 31 -21.13 11.06 3.56
CA CYS A 31 -21.52 11.12 4.96
C CYS A 31 -23.00 11.49 5.13
N PRO A 32 -23.83 10.61 5.77
CA PRO A 32 -25.21 10.94 6.07
C PRO A 32 -25.28 12.21 6.93
N ASN A 33 -26.24 13.09 6.63
CA ASN A 33 -26.56 14.30 7.41
C ASN A 33 -25.48 15.40 7.47
N LYS A 34 -24.35 15.27 6.76
CA LYS A 34 -23.35 16.34 6.59
C LYS A 34 -23.32 16.73 5.12
N SER A 35 -24.09 17.75 4.76
CA SER A 35 -24.15 18.23 3.37
C SER A 35 -22.74 18.53 2.86
N ALA A 36 -22.37 17.82 1.80
CA ALA A 36 -21.11 17.97 1.08
C ALA A 36 -19.82 17.48 1.79
N LEU A 37 -19.93 16.69 2.88
CA LEU A 37 -18.81 15.86 3.36
C LEU A 37 -18.85 14.48 2.70
N PHE A 38 -17.78 14.12 2.01
CA PHE A 38 -17.57 12.77 1.51
C PHE A 38 -16.08 12.45 1.47
N HIS A 39 -15.75 11.18 1.42
CA HIS A 39 -14.39 10.74 1.17
C HIS A 39 -14.36 9.74 0.02
N VAL A 40 -13.23 9.70 -0.66
CA VAL A 40 -12.98 8.80 -1.78
C VAL A 40 -11.76 7.98 -1.45
N THR A 41 -11.89 6.65 -1.47
CA THR A 41 -10.75 5.74 -1.32
C THR A 41 -10.39 5.16 -2.68
N TYR A 42 -9.15 5.39 -3.10
CA TYR A 42 -8.58 4.89 -4.34
C TYR A 42 -7.84 3.60 -4.04
N TRP A 43 -8.27 2.51 -4.68
CA TRP A 43 -7.67 1.19 -4.56
C TRP A 43 -6.82 0.88 -5.80
N MET A 44 -5.60 0.44 -5.56
CA MET A 44 -4.63 0.02 -6.56
C MET A 44 -4.28 -1.44 -6.33
N PHE A 45 -4.37 -2.25 -7.39
CA PHE A 45 -4.03 -3.67 -7.32
C PHE A 45 -2.69 -3.94 -8.00
N TYR A 46 -1.82 -4.69 -7.34
CA TYR A 46 -0.60 -5.24 -7.93
C TYR A 46 -0.71 -6.76 -7.95
N PRO A 47 -0.51 -7.44 -9.10
CA PRO A 47 -0.62 -8.90 -9.18
C PRO A 47 0.36 -9.67 -8.30
N TYR A 48 1.52 -9.08 -7.97
CA TYR A 48 2.57 -9.75 -7.23
C TYR A 48 3.40 -8.75 -6.44
N SER A 49 3.47 -8.94 -5.11
CA SER A 49 4.34 -8.19 -4.22
C SER A 49 5.63 -8.96 -3.99
N GLN A 50 6.76 -8.34 -4.36
CA GLN A 50 8.08 -8.88 -4.13
C GLN A 50 8.55 -8.50 -2.72
N GLY A 51 8.90 -9.52 -1.94
CA GLY A 51 9.43 -9.37 -0.59
C GLY A 51 10.78 -8.65 -0.54
N LYS A 52 11.31 -8.52 0.68
CA LYS A 52 12.60 -7.86 0.89
C LYS A 52 13.74 -8.87 1.02
N PRO A 53 14.92 -8.57 0.44
CA PRO A 53 16.09 -9.42 0.63
C PRO A 53 16.59 -9.32 2.06
N LEU A 54 16.70 -10.46 2.73
CA LEU A 54 17.28 -10.61 4.07
C LEU A 54 18.53 -11.48 3.99
N CYS A 55 19.57 -11.10 4.72
CA CYS A 55 20.76 -11.93 4.88
C CYS A 55 20.47 -13.01 5.91
N MET A 56 20.49 -14.28 5.48
CA MET A 56 20.17 -15.43 6.31
C MET A 56 21.44 -16.20 6.64
N VAL A 57 21.82 -16.25 7.92
CA VAL A 57 22.99 -16.99 8.40
C VAL A 57 22.55 -18.24 9.14
N ASP A 58 23.12 -19.38 8.77
CA ASP A 58 22.93 -20.64 9.47
C ASP A 58 23.83 -20.68 10.70
N THR A 59 23.22 -20.65 11.88
CA THR A 59 23.90 -20.70 13.18
C THR A 59 24.03 -22.13 13.72
N GLY A 60 23.73 -23.15 12.90
CA GLY A 60 23.77 -24.56 13.28
C GLY A 60 22.63 -24.88 14.26
N LEU A 61 22.95 -24.93 15.56
CA LEU A 61 22.04 -25.41 16.61
C LEU A 61 20.73 -24.59 16.71
N PHE A 62 20.77 -23.30 16.36
CA PHE A 62 19.59 -22.43 16.40
C PHE A 62 18.92 -22.23 15.04
N GLY A 63 19.39 -22.90 13.99
CA GLY A 63 18.88 -22.77 12.63
C GLY A 63 19.31 -21.49 11.92
N THR A 64 18.54 -21.10 10.90
CA THR A 64 18.87 -19.98 10.00
C THR A 64 18.21 -18.67 10.41
N TRP A 65 19.00 -17.68 10.83
CA TRP A 65 18.49 -16.40 11.33
C TRP A 65 18.74 -15.23 10.38
N PRO A 66 17.80 -14.26 10.31
CA PRO A 66 18.05 -13.00 9.62
C PRO A 66 19.04 -12.16 10.42
N VAL A 67 20.12 -11.74 9.78
CA VAL A 67 21.14 -10.86 10.37
C VAL A 67 21.33 -9.60 9.50
N PRO A 68 21.71 -8.45 10.08
CA PRO A 68 22.09 -7.29 9.30
C PRO A 68 23.30 -7.60 8.40
N ALA A 69 23.31 -7.07 7.18
CA ALA A 69 24.51 -7.12 6.33
C ALA A 69 25.65 -6.29 6.95
N PHE A 70 26.88 -6.80 6.89
CA PHE A 70 28.07 -6.11 7.38
C PHE A 70 28.87 -5.59 6.19
N ASN A 71 29.16 -4.28 6.14
CA ASN A 71 29.79 -3.63 4.98
C ASN A 71 29.12 -3.96 3.63
N ALA A 72 27.78 -4.01 3.62
CA ALA A 72 26.95 -4.41 2.46
C ALA A 72 27.18 -5.85 1.94
N GLN A 73 27.96 -6.67 2.65
CA GLN A 73 28.12 -8.10 2.37
C GLN A 73 27.28 -8.95 3.33
N CYS A 74 26.64 -9.97 2.76
CA CYS A 74 25.93 -10.98 3.53
C CYS A 74 26.89 -12.14 3.86
N LEU A 75 27.08 -12.42 5.16
CA LEU A 75 27.91 -13.54 5.63
C LEU A 75 27.26 -14.92 5.41
N GLY A 76 25.99 -14.93 4.99
CA GLY A 76 25.22 -16.13 4.70
C GLY A 76 24.60 -16.10 3.31
N LYS A 77 23.36 -16.57 3.20
CA LYS A 77 22.60 -16.57 1.94
C LYS A 77 21.56 -15.45 1.96
N VAL A 78 21.55 -14.60 0.95
CA VAL A 78 20.45 -13.66 0.75
C VAL A 78 19.22 -14.44 0.31
N ARG A 79 18.08 -14.18 0.96
CA ARG A 79 16.78 -14.76 0.61
C ARG A 79 15.70 -13.69 0.70
N GLU A 80 14.70 -13.78 -0.15
CA GLU A 80 13.56 -12.88 -0.14
C GLU A 80 12.50 -13.33 0.87
N TYR A 81 11.97 -12.38 1.62
CA TYR A 81 10.94 -12.60 2.64
C TYR A 81 9.76 -11.65 2.46
N GLY A 82 8.55 -12.20 2.60
CA GLY A 82 7.30 -11.47 2.51
C GLY A 82 6.74 -11.36 1.09
N SER A 83 7.16 -12.21 0.15
CA SER A 83 6.57 -12.21 -1.20
C SER A 83 5.16 -12.80 -1.17
N HIS A 84 4.22 -12.23 -1.93
CA HIS A 84 2.87 -12.78 -2.05
C HIS A 84 2.20 -12.41 -3.37
N ILE A 85 1.24 -13.24 -3.79
CA ILE A 85 0.37 -13.00 -4.94
C ILE A 85 -0.74 -12.03 -4.51
N GLY A 86 -1.03 -11.06 -5.37
CA GLY A 86 -2.00 -9.99 -5.15
C GLY A 86 -1.53 -9.00 -4.09
N ASP A 87 -1.79 -7.72 -4.30
CA ASP A 87 -1.51 -6.67 -3.35
C ASP A 87 -2.52 -5.54 -3.52
N TRP A 88 -3.21 -5.19 -2.44
CA TRP A 88 -4.15 -4.07 -2.45
C TRP A 88 -3.56 -2.93 -1.65
N GLU A 89 -3.13 -1.90 -2.35
CA GLU A 89 -2.70 -0.63 -1.77
C GLU A 89 -3.79 0.42 -1.96
N HIS A 90 -3.79 1.42 -1.08
CA HIS A 90 -4.80 2.46 -1.15
C HIS A 90 -4.38 3.80 -0.56
N MET A 91 -5.08 4.81 -1.03
CA MET A 91 -5.05 6.16 -0.47
C MET A 91 -6.48 6.71 -0.42
N SER A 92 -6.73 7.64 0.49
CA SER A 92 -8.06 8.24 0.62
C SER A 92 -7.95 9.76 0.60
N LEU A 93 -8.97 10.41 0.04
CA LEU A 93 -9.13 11.87 0.05
C LEU A 93 -10.44 12.24 0.74
N GLU A 94 -10.40 13.25 1.61
CA GLU A 94 -11.58 13.81 2.29
C GLU A 94 -11.95 15.16 1.68
N PHE A 95 -13.21 15.33 1.29
CA PHE A 95 -13.75 16.55 0.72
C PHE A 95 -14.76 17.18 1.68
N ARG A 96 -14.52 18.44 2.07
CA ARG A 96 -15.36 19.23 2.97
C ARG A 96 -16.04 20.38 2.22
N GLY A 97 -16.92 20.01 1.30
CA GLY A 97 -18.14 20.73 0.97
C GLY A 97 -18.14 22.10 0.27
N HIS A 98 -17.01 22.75 0.01
CA HIS A 98 -17.05 24.08 -0.61
C HIS A 98 -16.06 24.31 -1.76
N GLY A 99 -15.32 23.29 -2.20
CA GLY A 99 -14.37 23.43 -3.30
C GLY A 99 -14.07 22.12 -4.02
N SER A 100 -13.39 22.21 -5.16
CA SER A 100 -12.92 21.06 -5.94
C SER A 100 -11.70 20.36 -5.33
N LEU A 101 -11.11 20.93 -4.27
CA LEU A 101 -9.91 20.43 -3.65
C LEU A 101 -10.21 19.62 -2.38
N PRO A 102 -9.50 18.49 -2.18
CA PRO A 102 -9.59 17.74 -0.94
C PRO A 102 -9.02 18.54 0.23
N SER A 103 -9.62 18.35 1.41
CA SER A 103 -9.17 18.95 2.67
C SER A 103 -8.08 18.13 3.38
N ALA A 104 -8.11 16.81 3.19
CA ALA A 104 -7.15 15.90 3.79
C ALA A 104 -6.91 14.68 2.90
N MET A 105 -5.77 14.03 3.12
CA MET A 105 -5.34 12.82 2.44
C MET A 105 -4.86 11.80 3.47
N TYR A 106 -5.14 10.54 3.20
CA TYR A 106 -4.54 9.41 3.89
C TYR A 106 -3.75 8.56 2.90
N VAL A 107 -2.56 8.12 3.28
CA VAL A 107 -1.71 7.22 2.48
C VAL A 107 -1.41 5.96 3.28
N SER A 108 -1.76 4.80 2.72
CA SER A 108 -1.48 3.49 3.33
C SER A 108 -0.09 2.97 2.94
N THR A 109 0.62 2.40 3.91
CA THR A 109 1.97 1.87 3.72
C THR A 109 2.16 0.65 4.62
N HIS A 110 2.05 -0.56 4.05
CA HIS A 110 2.10 -1.82 4.81
C HIS A 110 1.08 -1.83 5.98
N ASP A 111 1.54 -2.14 7.20
CA ASP A 111 0.77 -2.12 8.44
C ASP A 111 0.72 -0.71 9.10
N ALA A 112 1.03 0.35 8.37
CA ALA A 112 0.99 1.73 8.84
C ALA A 112 0.38 2.67 7.79
N GLY A 113 0.24 3.95 8.14
CA GLY A 113 -0.15 5.00 7.20
C GLY A 113 0.03 6.39 7.80
N ALA A 114 -0.23 7.41 6.98
CA ALA A 114 -0.14 8.80 7.41
C ALA A 114 -1.28 9.65 6.86
N PHE A 115 -1.73 10.56 7.71
CA PHE A 115 -2.66 11.62 7.40
C PHE A 115 -1.89 12.88 7.02
N TYR A 116 -2.41 13.58 6.03
CA TYR A 116 -1.93 14.87 5.59
C TYR A 116 -3.11 15.81 5.41
N TRP A 117 -2.92 17.10 5.68
CA TRP A 117 -3.91 18.14 5.42
C TRP A 117 -3.49 18.98 4.21
N TYR A 118 -4.46 19.43 3.42
CA TYR A 118 -4.16 20.23 2.24
C TYR A 118 -3.88 21.69 2.63
N ASN A 119 -2.68 22.17 2.33
CA ASN A 119 -2.27 23.55 2.54
C ASN A 119 -2.37 24.33 1.22
N ALA A 120 -3.45 25.10 1.08
CA ALA A 120 -3.71 25.90 -0.11
C ALA A 120 -2.67 27.01 -0.36
N ALA A 121 -1.98 27.51 0.68
CA ALA A 121 -0.99 28.57 0.53
C ALA A 121 0.27 28.09 -0.22
N ILE A 122 0.61 26.81 -0.08
CA ILE A 122 1.77 26.21 -0.75
C ILE A 122 1.38 25.24 -1.88
N GLY A 123 0.08 24.94 -2.03
CA GLY A 123 -0.41 24.01 -3.03
C GLY A 123 0.08 22.58 -2.82
N ALA A 124 0.17 22.11 -1.58
CA ALA A 124 0.66 20.77 -1.25
C ALA A 124 -0.04 20.23 0.01
N PHE A 125 0.06 18.92 0.23
CA PHE A 125 -0.37 18.30 1.47
C PHE A 125 0.78 18.29 2.47
N GLU A 126 0.51 18.68 3.73
CA GLU A 126 1.48 18.65 4.81
C GLU A 126 1.15 17.54 5.80
N TYR A 127 2.18 16.86 6.28
CA TYR A 127 2.05 15.78 7.24
C TYR A 127 1.35 16.27 8.51
N ASP A 128 0.35 15.51 8.96
CA ASP A 128 -0.39 15.76 10.20
C ASP A 128 0.01 14.74 11.26
N ARG A 129 -0.29 13.47 11.01
CA ARG A 129 -0.12 12.38 11.99
C ARG A 129 0.03 11.03 11.29
N GLN A 130 0.61 10.07 12.00
CA GLN A 130 0.74 8.69 11.55
C GLN A 130 -0.27 7.76 12.25
N GLU A 131 -0.62 6.68 11.59
CA GLU A 131 -1.37 5.54 12.10
C GLU A 131 -0.47 4.30 12.08
N VAL A 132 -0.46 3.53 13.17
CA VAL A 132 0.27 2.26 13.25
C VAL A 132 -0.72 1.17 13.62
N ARG A 133 -0.98 0.24 12.71
CA ARG A 133 -1.97 -0.84 12.91
C ARG A 133 -1.40 -2.04 13.66
N LYS A 134 -0.08 -2.29 13.57
CA LYS A 134 0.56 -3.42 14.25
C LYS A 134 1.90 -3.07 14.92
N GLY A 135 1.94 -3.29 16.24
CA GLY A 135 3.17 -3.44 17.01
C GLY A 135 3.98 -2.16 17.27
N VAL A 136 4.75 -2.17 18.36
CA VAL A 136 5.59 -1.04 18.79
C VAL A 136 6.84 -0.85 17.89
N LEU A 137 7.16 -1.85 17.05
CA LEU A 137 8.37 -1.91 16.20
C LEU A 137 8.24 -1.27 14.82
N GLN A 138 7.02 -0.96 14.36
CA GLN A 138 6.76 -0.31 13.07
C GLN A 138 6.42 1.17 13.29
N ARG A 139 7.45 2.02 13.33
CA ARG A 139 7.29 3.49 13.36
C ARG A 139 7.99 4.08 12.13
N PRO A 140 7.35 4.01 10.94
CA PRO A 140 7.88 4.66 9.76
C PRO A 140 8.04 6.17 9.98
N VAL A 141 9.02 6.76 9.31
CA VAL A 141 9.14 8.22 9.22
C VAL A 141 8.56 8.62 7.88
N PHE A 142 7.39 9.25 7.90
CA PHE A 142 6.73 9.71 6.70
C PHE A 142 7.33 11.03 6.20
N PRO A 143 7.41 11.24 4.87
CA PRO A 143 7.84 12.51 4.33
C PRO A 143 6.93 13.65 4.79
N PRO A 144 7.46 14.86 5.01
CA PRO A 144 6.68 15.96 5.58
C PRO A 144 5.62 16.52 4.63
N ARG A 145 5.72 16.22 3.32
CA ARG A 145 4.88 16.79 2.28
C ARG A 145 4.55 15.80 1.19
N ALA A 146 3.35 15.96 0.60
CA ALA A 146 2.98 15.36 -0.67
C ALA A 146 2.64 16.46 -1.67
N ASN A 147 3.35 16.48 -2.80
CA ASN A 147 3.12 17.46 -3.84
C ASN A 147 1.90 17.10 -4.68
N VAL A 148 1.39 18.08 -5.42
CA VAL A 148 0.32 17.89 -6.41
C VAL A 148 0.82 18.29 -7.81
N THR A 149 0.15 17.81 -8.86
CA THR A 149 0.43 18.23 -10.23
C THR A 149 0.07 19.70 -10.45
N SER A 150 0.83 20.40 -11.29
CA SER A 150 0.56 21.81 -11.63
C SER A 150 -0.77 22.00 -12.35
N VAL A 151 -1.20 20.99 -13.13
CA VAL A 151 -2.50 20.96 -13.82
C VAL A 151 -3.37 19.91 -13.15
N GLY A 152 -4.61 20.26 -12.83
CA GLY A 152 -5.59 19.35 -12.19
C GLY A 152 -5.38 19.10 -10.70
N GLN A 153 -4.25 19.53 -10.12
CA GLN A 153 -3.95 19.46 -8.68
C GLN A 153 -4.09 18.03 -8.11
N HIS A 154 -3.67 17.03 -8.89
CA HIS A 154 -3.68 15.63 -8.49
C HIS A 154 -2.54 15.33 -7.52
N PRO A 155 -2.79 14.68 -6.36
CA PRO A 155 -1.72 14.24 -5.46
C PRO A 155 -0.73 13.30 -6.16
N ILE A 156 0.56 13.48 -5.86
CA ILE A 156 1.65 12.65 -6.37
C ILE A 156 2.11 11.71 -5.25
N LEU A 157 1.99 10.40 -5.50
CA LEU A 157 2.46 9.34 -4.62
C LEU A 157 3.43 8.42 -5.37
N PHE A 158 4.26 7.70 -4.61
CA PHE A 158 5.26 6.78 -5.13
C PHE A 158 5.05 5.40 -4.53
N ALA A 159 4.86 4.38 -5.37
CA ALA A 159 4.81 3.00 -4.94
C ALA A 159 6.24 2.45 -4.75
N ALA A 160 6.49 1.81 -3.61
CA ALA A 160 7.78 1.18 -3.33
C ALA A 160 8.07 0.05 -4.32
N ARG A 161 9.33 -0.04 -4.76
CA ARG A 161 9.76 -1.14 -5.62
C ARG A 161 9.56 -2.48 -4.89
N GLY A 162 8.80 -3.37 -5.51
CA GLY A 162 8.53 -4.72 -5.03
C GLY A 162 7.36 -4.80 -4.05
N SER A 163 7.40 -4.04 -2.96
CA SER A 163 6.42 -4.11 -1.86
C SER A 163 5.23 -3.17 -1.99
N HIS A 164 5.27 -2.24 -2.94
CA HIS A 164 4.20 -1.30 -3.29
C HIS A 164 3.69 -0.32 -2.24
N GLY A 165 4.19 -0.39 -1.00
CA GLY A 165 3.90 0.59 0.03
C GLY A 165 3.98 2.02 -0.52
N LEU A 166 2.92 2.80 -0.33
CA LEU A 166 2.81 4.13 -0.92
C LEU A 166 3.53 5.15 -0.06
N TRP A 167 4.29 6.04 -0.69
CA TRP A 167 5.00 7.14 -0.04
C TRP A 167 4.73 8.46 -0.75
N THR A 168 4.84 9.56 -0.03
CA THR A 168 4.58 10.93 -0.53
C THR A 168 5.81 11.60 -1.16
N ALA A 169 6.98 10.96 -1.07
CA ALA A 169 8.23 11.42 -1.65
C ALA A 169 9.06 10.26 -2.22
N PRO A 170 9.91 10.52 -3.24
CA PRO A 170 10.91 9.57 -3.67
C PRO A 170 12.02 9.44 -2.60
N GLY A 171 12.70 8.31 -2.55
CA GLY A 171 13.81 8.07 -1.65
C GLY A 171 13.72 6.74 -0.92
N ARG A 172 14.53 6.64 0.14
CA ARG A 172 14.65 5.42 0.94
C ARG A 172 13.95 5.59 2.28
N HIS A 173 12.92 4.80 2.50
CA HIS A 173 12.01 4.92 3.64
C HIS A 173 12.14 3.72 4.58
N LYS A 174 12.50 3.98 5.84
CA LYS A 174 12.57 2.93 6.87
C LYS A 174 11.18 2.77 7.49
N TYR A 175 10.60 1.57 7.43
CA TYR A 175 9.26 1.31 7.96
C TYR A 175 9.21 0.32 9.14
N VAL A 176 10.30 -0.43 9.38
CA VAL A 176 10.47 -1.28 10.58
C VAL A 176 11.77 -0.91 11.29
N LYS A 177 11.79 -0.96 12.63
CA LYS A 177 13.02 -0.78 13.42
C LYS A 177 14.06 -1.89 13.23
N VAL A 178 13.71 -3.01 12.60
CA VAL A 178 14.65 -4.11 12.31
C VAL A 178 15.53 -3.70 11.12
N ALA A 179 16.85 -3.81 11.30
CA ALA A 179 17.83 -3.38 10.31
C ALA A 179 17.63 -4.07 8.95
N GLY A 180 17.66 -3.28 7.87
CA GLY A 180 17.64 -3.78 6.49
C GLY A 180 16.29 -3.71 5.77
N LEU A 181 15.17 -3.51 6.48
CA LEU A 181 13.85 -3.41 5.86
C LEU A 181 13.52 -1.94 5.53
N HIS A 182 13.61 -1.60 4.25
CA HIS A 182 13.32 -0.29 3.71
C HIS A 182 12.55 -0.41 2.40
N ASP A 183 11.78 0.61 2.12
CA ASP A 183 11.17 0.83 0.82
C ASP A 183 12.02 1.83 0.05
N ASP A 184 12.28 1.52 -1.21
CA ASP A 184 12.90 2.45 -2.14
C ASP A 184 11.82 2.89 -3.14
N THR A 185 11.60 4.20 -3.20
CA THR A 185 10.74 4.85 -4.17
C THR A 185 11.55 5.81 -5.04
N GLY A 186 11.07 6.05 -6.25
CA GLY A 186 11.68 6.98 -7.20
C GLY A 186 10.69 7.40 -8.27
N TYR A 187 11.08 8.34 -9.12
CA TYR A 187 10.18 8.87 -10.16
C TYR A 187 9.71 7.82 -11.16
N GLY A 188 10.52 6.77 -11.38
CA GLY A 188 10.10 5.53 -12.04
C GLY A 188 9.30 5.74 -13.33
N GLU A 189 8.35 4.84 -13.55
CA GLU A 189 7.35 4.95 -14.60
C GLU A 189 6.17 5.78 -14.12
N LEU A 190 5.69 6.72 -14.96
CA LEU A 190 4.55 7.54 -14.59
C LEU A 190 3.26 6.73 -14.71
N TRP A 191 2.48 6.67 -13.63
CA TRP A 191 1.13 6.12 -13.66
C TRP A 191 0.09 7.25 -13.48
N PRO A 192 -0.37 7.89 -14.58
CA PRO A 192 -1.41 8.91 -14.52
C PRO A 192 -2.78 8.28 -14.28
N THR A 193 -3.06 7.95 -13.01
CA THR A 193 -4.24 7.17 -12.57
C THR A 193 -5.58 7.75 -13.04
N TRP A 194 -5.66 9.07 -13.18
CA TRP A 194 -6.86 9.78 -13.66
C TRP A 194 -7.28 9.41 -15.09
N LYS A 195 -6.40 8.78 -15.88
CA LYS A 195 -6.75 8.30 -17.23
C LYS A 195 -7.68 7.08 -17.22
N HIS A 196 -7.77 6.35 -16.11
CA HIS A 196 -8.63 5.16 -15.99
C HIS A 196 -9.10 4.94 -14.55
N VAL A 197 -9.97 5.84 -14.07
CA VAL A 197 -10.61 5.70 -12.75
C VAL A 197 -11.98 5.05 -12.92
N GLN A 198 -12.21 3.95 -12.21
CA GLN A 198 -13.52 3.32 -12.09
C GLN A 198 -14.18 3.79 -10.80
N VAL A 199 -15.17 4.67 -10.93
CA VAL A 199 -15.88 5.25 -9.78
C VAL A 199 -16.99 4.28 -9.35
N ILE A 200 -16.97 3.91 -8.07
CA ILE A 200 -17.91 3.00 -7.44
C ILE A 200 -18.59 3.75 -6.30
N HIS A 201 -19.89 3.98 -6.44
CA HIS A 201 -20.72 4.58 -5.40
C HIS A 201 -21.25 3.50 -4.46
N ASP A 202 -21.43 3.84 -3.19
CA ASP A 202 -21.95 2.96 -2.13
C ASP A 202 -23.44 2.58 -2.29
N SER A 203 -24.00 2.70 -3.50
CA SER A 203 -25.40 2.41 -3.80
C SER A 203 -25.57 0.99 -4.38
N ALA A 204 -25.94 0.07 -3.50
CA ALA A 204 -26.71 -1.18 -3.67
C ALA A 204 -26.26 -2.30 -4.65
N MET A 205 -25.28 -2.13 -5.55
CA MET A 205 -24.71 -3.27 -6.31
C MET A 205 -23.19 -3.13 -6.48
N LEU A 206 -22.45 -3.36 -5.40
CA LEU A 206 -20.99 -3.45 -5.46
C LEU A 206 -20.56 -4.73 -6.22
N PRO A 207 -19.49 -4.68 -7.03
CA PRO A 207 -19.02 -5.88 -7.71
C PRO A 207 -18.57 -6.95 -6.69
N ALA A 208 -18.77 -8.22 -7.03
CA ALA A 208 -18.51 -9.34 -6.10
C ALA A 208 -17.06 -9.36 -5.56
N TRP A 209 -16.09 -8.90 -6.35
CA TRP A 209 -14.70 -8.79 -5.92
C TRP A 209 -14.49 -7.73 -4.84
N LEU A 210 -15.20 -6.59 -4.92
CA LEU A 210 -15.09 -5.55 -3.90
C LEU A 210 -15.71 -6.00 -2.57
N GLN A 211 -16.66 -6.94 -2.61
CA GLN A 211 -17.31 -7.52 -1.44
C GLN A 211 -16.58 -8.75 -0.85
N PHE A 212 -15.51 -9.22 -1.50
CA PHE A 212 -14.81 -10.42 -1.07
C PHE A 212 -14.14 -10.24 0.30
N ARG A 213 -14.45 -11.12 1.25
CA ARG A 213 -13.91 -11.12 2.63
C ARG A 213 -12.82 -12.16 2.88
N GLY A 214 -12.23 -12.70 1.81
CA GLY A 214 -11.11 -13.64 1.91
C GLY A 214 -9.76 -12.94 1.75
N ARG A 215 -8.75 -13.72 1.36
CA ARG A 215 -7.43 -13.21 0.98
C ARG A 215 -7.22 -13.39 -0.52
N TRP A 216 -6.69 -12.37 -1.17
CA TRP A 216 -6.34 -12.42 -2.58
C TRP A 216 -4.97 -13.06 -2.73
N GLY A 217 -4.87 -14.25 -3.33
CA GLY A 217 -3.58 -14.90 -3.60
C GLY A 217 -3.32 -16.16 -2.77
N ASN A 218 -2.07 -16.34 -2.34
CA ASN A 218 -1.59 -17.59 -1.74
C ASN A 218 -1.62 -17.58 -0.19
N PRO A 219 -1.68 -18.77 0.44
CA PRO A 219 -1.35 -18.91 1.85
C PRO A 219 0.16 -18.74 2.08
N LYS A 220 0.55 -18.32 3.28
CA LYS A 220 1.96 -18.25 3.68
C LYS A 220 2.64 -19.62 3.68
N SER A 221 3.93 -19.66 3.36
CA SER A 221 4.74 -20.88 3.41
C SER A 221 6.23 -20.57 3.61
N LYS A 222 7.03 -21.62 3.88
CA LYS A 222 8.47 -21.52 4.19
C LYS A 222 8.76 -20.52 5.32
N CYS A 223 7.99 -20.62 6.40
CA CYS A 223 8.12 -19.77 7.58
C CYS A 223 9.24 -20.22 8.50
N HIS A 224 9.93 -19.28 9.12
CA HIS A 224 10.91 -19.56 10.16
C HIS A 224 10.22 -20.21 11.38
N PRO A 225 10.85 -21.16 12.11
CA PRO A 225 10.23 -21.85 13.23
C PRO A 225 9.69 -20.92 14.34
N VAL A 226 10.32 -19.76 14.54
CA VAL A 226 9.85 -18.74 15.51
C VAL A 226 8.64 -17.93 15.03
N ALA A 227 8.11 -18.18 13.83
CA ALA A 227 6.86 -17.57 13.36
C ALA A 227 5.65 -17.89 14.26
N ARG A 228 5.77 -18.90 15.13
CA ARG A 228 4.77 -19.21 16.18
C ARG A 228 4.80 -18.23 17.35
N LEU A 229 5.86 -17.44 17.51
CA LEU A 229 6.10 -16.50 18.64
C LEU A 229 5.86 -15.03 18.26
N ALA A 230 4.81 -14.76 17.48
CA ALA A 230 4.35 -13.41 17.05
C ALA A 230 5.26 -12.64 16.06
N LEU A 231 6.41 -13.18 15.64
CA LEU A 231 7.25 -12.62 14.57
C LEU A 231 7.07 -13.44 13.29
N SER A 232 6.06 -13.12 12.47
CA SER A 232 5.74 -13.87 11.24
C SER A 232 6.78 -13.63 10.14
N ILE A 233 7.90 -14.36 10.18
CA ILE A 233 8.96 -14.31 9.17
C ILE A 233 8.76 -15.48 8.19
N CYS A 234 8.20 -15.21 7.01
CA CYS A 234 7.96 -16.22 5.97
C CYS A 234 8.51 -15.76 4.62
N GLN A 235 9.08 -16.68 3.84
CA GLN A 235 9.51 -16.34 2.47
C GLN A 235 8.31 -15.92 1.63
N TYR A 236 7.23 -16.70 1.73
CA TYR A 236 5.94 -16.34 1.17
C TYR A 236 4.97 -16.00 2.27
N SER A 237 4.45 -14.77 2.28
CA SER A 237 3.41 -14.35 3.20
C SER A 237 2.02 -14.65 2.64
N ASP A 238 1.01 -14.48 3.48
CA ASP A 238 -0.37 -14.54 3.04
C ASP A 238 -0.66 -13.36 2.11
N GLY A 239 -1.45 -13.59 1.07
CA GLY A 239 -1.98 -12.51 0.24
C GLY A 239 -2.86 -11.52 1.05
N PRO A 240 -3.08 -10.30 0.52
CA PRO A 240 -3.80 -9.25 1.22
C PRO A 240 -5.25 -9.66 1.48
N THR A 241 -5.79 -9.19 2.58
CA THR A 241 -7.23 -9.33 2.87
C THR A 241 -8.05 -8.53 1.87
N GLY A 242 -9.28 -8.97 1.64
CA GLY A 242 -10.23 -8.21 0.83
C GLY A 242 -10.52 -6.83 1.41
N ILE A 243 -10.92 -5.92 0.53
CA ILE A 243 -11.17 -4.51 0.83
C ILE A 243 -12.13 -4.30 2.02
N PRO A 244 -13.25 -5.07 2.17
CA PRO A 244 -14.17 -4.90 3.29
C PRO A 244 -13.58 -5.21 4.67
N MET A 245 -12.37 -5.80 4.72
CA MET A 245 -11.67 -6.12 5.95
C MET A 245 -10.64 -5.05 6.34
N LYS A 246 -10.46 -4.01 5.51
CA LYS A 246 -9.56 -2.89 5.80
C LYS A 246 -10.33 -1.78 6.52
N GLU A 247 -9.64 -1.04 7.39
CA GLU A 247 -10.24 0.05 8.15
C GLU A 247 -10.49 1.28 7.27
N ASN A 248 -11.57 2.00 7.57
CA ASN A 248 -11.87 3.29 6.96
C ASN A 248 -11.14 4.41 7.72
N HIS A 249 -10.43 5.25 6.98
CA HIS A 249 -9.52 6.27 7.56
C HIS A 249 -10.17 7.61 7.84
N PHE A 250 -11.21 7.94 7.05
CA PHE A 250 -12.07 9.07 7.30
C PHE A 250 -13.41 8.57 7.82
N LYS A 251 -13.92 9.23 8.86
CA LYS A 251 -15.21 8.89 9.47
C LYS A 251 -16.21 9.99 9.18
N CYS A 252 -17.40 9.56 8.82
CA CYS A 252 -18.61 10.35 8.98
C CYS A 252 -18.96 10.31 10.48
#